data_AF-A0A8T5ILZ4-F1
#
_entry.id   AF-A0A8T5ILZ4-F1
#
_cell.length_a   1.000
_cell.length_b   1.000
_cell.length_c   1.000
_cell.angle_alpha   90.00
_cell.angle_beta   90.00
_cell.angle_gamma   90.00
#
_symmetry.space_group_name_H-M   'P 1'
#
loop_
_entity.id
_entity.type
_entity.pdbx_description
1 polymer ?
#
loop_
_entity_poly.entity_id
_entity_poly.type
_entity_poly.pdbx_seq_one_letter_code
_entity_poly.pdbx_strand_id
1 'polypeptide(L)'
;MIGVILFVVAILVIVVWLMLEFQRLKHKFLAIFVIGFMLSVYFTGFYVFNGKEIDYKSVSGLIDMSKTYFSWLFSIAGNFKSLTVNAVKMDWKGNLTG
;
A
#
# COMPACT_ATOMS: atom_id res chain seq x y z
N MET A 1 22.20 6.98 10.37
CA MET A 1 22.77 7.07 9.00
C MET A 1 22.66 5.76 8.22
N ILE A 2 23.12 4.62 8.76
CA ILE A 2 23.04 3.30 8.08
C ILE A 2 21.63 2.93 7.61
N GLY A 3 20.59 3.15 8.43
CA GLY A 3 19.21 2.83 8.04
C GLY A 3 18.69 3.63 6.83
N VAL A 4 19.12 4.89 6.69
CA VAL A 4 18.76 5.73 5.53
C VAL A 4 19.46 5.23 4.27
N ILE A 5 20.74 4.84 4.38
CA ILE A 5 21.50 4.25 3.27
C ILE A 5 20.83 2.96 2.78
N LEU A 6 20.45 2.07 3.71
CA LEU A 6 19.75 0.82 3.38
C LEU A 6 18.38 1.08 2.73
N PHE A 7 17.65 2.09 3.18
CA PHE A 7 16.37 2.49 2.60
C PHE A 7 16.52 3.02 1.16
N VAL A 8 17.51 3.87 0.92
CA VAL A 8 17.83 4.39 -0.43
C VAL A 8 18.26 3.25 -1.36
N VAL A 9 19.10 2.33 -0.88
CA VAL A 9 19.51 1.15 -1.66
C VAL A 9 18.31 0.25 -1.98
N ALA A 10 17.41 0.03 -1.03
CA ALA A 10 16.20 -0.77 -1.26
C ALA A 10 15.29 -0.14 -2.34
N ILE A 11 15.10 1.18 -2.31
CA ILE A 11 14.33 1.89 -3.34
C ILE A 11 14.99 1.73 -4.71
N LEU A 12 16.31 1.94 -4.80
CA LEU A 12 17.07 1.79 -6.05
C LEU A 12 16.95 0.38 -6.61
N VAL A 13 17.04 -0.66 -5.77
CA VAL A 13 16.86 -2.05 -6.18
C VAL A 13 15.46 -2.30 -6.71
N ILE A 14 14.41 -1.79 -6.06
CA ILE A 14 13.02 -1.92 -6.53
C ILE A 14 12.84 -1.24 -7.88
N VAL A 15 13.40 -0.04 -8.07
CA VAL A 15 13.31 0.70 -9.34
C VAL A 15 14.02 -0.06 -10.46
N VAL A 16 15.26 -0.52 -10.23
CA VAL A 16 16.01 -1.28 -11.22
C VAL A 16 15.29 -2.60 -11.56
N TRP A 17 14.79 -3.32 -10.56
CA TRP A 17 14.04 -4.55 -10.78
C TRP A 17 12.75 -4.32 -11.58
N LEU A 18 12.00 -3.27 -11.25
CA LEU A 18 10.83 -2.87 -12.04
C LEU A 18 11.21 -2.55 -13.49
N MET A 19 12.29 -1.79 -13.72
CA MET A 19 12.77 -1.46 -15.08
C MET A 19 13.17 -2.70 -15.89
N LEU A 20 13.82 -3.68 -15.26
CA LEU A 20 14.18 -4.94 -15.91
C LEU A 20 12.93 -5.80 -16.22
N GLU A 21 12.00 -5.88 -15.28
CA GLU A 21 10.74 -6.60 -15.48
C GLU A 21 9.83 -5.89 -16.52
N PHE A 22 9.97 -4.57 -16.68
CA PHE A 22 9.35 -3.77 -17.75
C PHE A 22 9.78 -4.18 -19.16
N GLN A 23 10.96 -4.78 -19.32
CA GLN A 23 11.38 -5.35 -20.60
C GLN A 23 10.83 -6.77 -20.83
N ARG A 24 10.50 -7.51 -19.76
CA ARG A 24 10.06 -8.91 -19.84
C ARG A 24 8.54 -9.06 -19.90
N LEU A 25 7.81 -8.26 -19.14
CA LEU A 25 6.34 -8.22 -19.18
C LEU A 25 5.90 -7.42 -20.39
N LYS A 26 4.93 -7.95 -21.17
CA LYS A 26 4.33 -7.24 -22.31
C LYS A 26 3.97 -5.82 -21.86
N HIS A 27 4.66 -4.81 -22.39
CA HIS A 27 4.71 -3.43 -21.88
C HIS A 27 3.36 -2.82 -21.49
N LYS A 28 2.27 -3.28 -22.10
CA LYS A 28 0.90 -2.84 -21.84
C LYS A 28 0.39 -3.20 -20.44
N PHE A 29 0.62 -4.42 -19.93
CA PHE A 29 0.09 -4.83 -18.62
C PHE A 29 0.80 -4.12 -17.48
N LEU A 30 2.12 -4.03 -17.54
CA LEU A 30 2.89 -3.37 -16.50
C LEU A 30 2.67 -1.86 -16.47
N ALA A 31 2.51 -1.22 -17.63
CA ALA A 31 2.12 0.19 -17.68
C ALA A 31 0.76 0.42 -17.00
N ILE A 32 -0.25 -0.41 -17.29
CA ILE A 32 -1.57 -0.33 -16.64
C ILE A 32 -1.44 -0.56 -15.13
N PHE A 33 -0.66 -1.56 -14.72
CA PHE A 33 -0.41 -1.84 -13.30
C PHE A 33 0.26 -0.67 -12.58
N VAL A 34 1.30 -0.07 -13.16
CA VAL A 34 2.02 1.07 -12.56
C VAL A 34 1.14 2.31 -12.49
N ILE A 35 0.38 2.61 -13.54
CA ILE A 35 -0.58 3.73 -13.52
C ILE A 35 -1.64 3.48 -12.44
N GLY A 36 -2.20 2.27 -12.37
CA GLY A 36 -3.17 1.89 -11.35
C GLY A 36 -2.59 1.98 -9.94
N PHE A 37 -1.33 1.56 -9.75
CA PHE A 37 -0.62 1.67 -8.48
C PHE A 37 -0.40 3.13 -8.08
N MET A 38 0.06 3.99 -9.00
CA MET A 38 0.23 5.42 -8.75
C MET A 38 -1.09 6.10 -8.37
N LEU A 39 -2.17 5.80 -9.10
CA LEU A 39 -3.51 6.33 -8.79
C LEU A 39 -3.98 5.83 -7.42
N SER A 40 -3.81 4.55 -7.12
CA SER A 40 -4.17 3.97 -5.82
C SER A 40 -3.45 4.70 -4.69
N VAL A 41 -2.12 4.84 -4.76
CA VAL A 41 -1.32 5.56 -3.75
C VAL A 41 -1.74 7.02 -3.62
N TYR A 42 -2.07 7.68 -4.73
CA TYR A 42 -2.54 9.08 -4.71
C TYR A 42 -3.89 9.23 -4.00
N PHE A 43 -4.90 8.43 -4.38
CA PHE A 43 -6.23 8.53 -3.80
C PHE A 43 -6.26 8.12 -2.32
N THR A 44 -5.54 7.04 -1.96
CA THR A 44 -5.45 6.62 -0.57
C THR A 44 -4.63 7.60 0.25
N GLY A 45 -3.55 8.16 -0.31
CA GLY A 45 -2.79 9.24 0.31
C GLY A 45 -3.66 10.44 0.61
N PHE A 46 -4.45 10.90 -0.37
CA PHE A 46 -5.41 11.98 -0.18
C PHE A 46 -6.40 11.68 0.96
N TYR A 47 -6.97 10.48 1.00
CA TYR A 47 -7.87 10.05 2.07
C TYR A 47 -7.19 10.00 3.45
N VAL A 48 -6.01 9.41 3.54
CA VAL A 48 -5.28 9.17 4.79
C VAL A 48 -4.74 10.47 5.40
N PHE A 49 -4.32 11.41 4.56
CA PHE A 49 -3.75 12.68 5.00
C PHE A 49 -4.79 13.80 5.09
N ASN A 50 -6.05 13.55 4.72
CA ASN A 50 -7.10 14.55 4.84
C ASN A 50 -7.27 15.01 6.29
N GLY A 51 -7.23 16.33 6.52
CA GLY A 51 -7.33 16.92 7.85
C GLY A 51 -6.10 16.75 8.74
N LYS A 52 -4.96 16.27 8.21
CA LYS A 52 -3.69 16.20 8.95
C LYS A 52 -2.74 17.31 8.52
N GLU A 53 -2.17 18.01 9.48
CA GLU A 53 -1.08 18.97 9.23
C GLU A 53 0.23 18.20 9.12
N ILE A 54 0.65 17.91 7.88
CA ILE A 54 1.94 17.28 7.59
C ILE A 54 2.84 18.32 6.93
N ASP A 55 4.01 18.53 7.51
CA ASP A 55 5.04 19.36 6.90
C ASP A 55 5.84 18.55 5.86
N TYR A 56 5.42 18.63 4.60
CA TYR A 56 6.07 17.92 3.50
C TYR A 56 7.50 18.39 3.17
N LYS A 57 7.98 19.48 3.80
CA LYS A 57 9.29 20.06 3.52
C LYS A 57 10.35 19.68 4.55
N SER A 58 9.96 19.11 5.68
CA SER A 58 10.90 18.66 6.71
C SER A 58 11.09 17.14 6.69
N VAL A 59 12.28 16.72 7.12
CA VAL A 59 12.60 15.30 7.30
C VAL A 59 11.65 14.66 8.32
N SER A 60 11.30 15.38 9.39
CA SER A 60 10.32 14.93 10.38
C SER A 60 8.94 14.71 9.75
N GLY A 61 8.45 15.65 8.95
CA GLY A 61 7.14 15.47 8.32
C GLY A 61 7.13 14.35 7.26
N LEU A 62 8.25 14.09 6.57
CA LEU A 62 8.38 12.90 5.72
C LEU A 62 8.31 11.58 6.51
N ILE A 63 8.90 11.54 7.70
CA ILE A 63 8.81 10.39 8.61
C ILE A 63 7.36 10.21 9.08
N ASP A 64 6.71 11.28 9.52
CA ASP A 64 5.33 11.25 10.01
C ASP A 64 4.34 10.85 8.90
N MET A 65 4.54 11.35 7.68
CA MET A 65 3.79 10.95 6.49
C MET A 65 3.92 9.45 6.24
N SER A 66 5.16 8.94 6.20
CA SER A 66 5.44 7.53 5.94
C SER A 66 4.82 6.65 7.03
N LYS A 67 5.04 6.99 8.30
CA LYS A 67 4.50 6.25 9.44
C LYS A 67 2.97 6.22 9.42
N THR A 68 2.34 7.35 9.12
CA THR A 68 0.88 7.46 9.03
C THR A 68 0.33 6.59 7.89
N TYR A 69 0.92 6.68 6.70
CA TYR A 69 0.48 5.89 5.54
C TYR A 69 0.64 4.39 5.76
N PHE A 70 1.81 3.95 6.25
CA PHE A 70 2.05 2.54 6.52
C PHE A 70 1.19 2.01 7.67
N SER A 71 0.92 2.80 8.72
CA SER A 71 0.01 2.41 9.79
C SER A 71 -1.40 2.16 9.27
N TRP A 72 -1.91 3.04 8.41
CA TRP A 72 -3.20 2.82 7.75
C TRP A 72 -3.17 1.58 6.84
N LEU A 73 -2.11 1.40 6.05
CA LEU A 73 -1.97 0.24 5.16
C LEU A 73 -1.98 -1.08 5.94
N PHE A 74 -1.25 -1.16 7.06
CA PHE A 74 -1.26 -2.34 7.94
C PHE A 74 -2.62 -2.57 8.59
N SER A 75 -3.39 -1.51 8.88
CA SER A 75 -4.74 -1.64 9.41
C SER A 75 -5.67 -2.37 8.43
N ILE A 76 -5.50 -2.17 7.11
CA ILE A 76 -6.26 -2.88 6.07
C ILE A 76 -6.02 -4.38 6.17
N ALA A 77 -4.76 -4.82 6.35
CA ALA A 77 -4.46 -6.24 6.50
C ALA A 77 -5.14 -6.85 7.75
N GLY A 78 -5.17 -6.10 8.86
CA GLY A 78 -5.90 -6.49 10.06
C GLY A 78 -7.40 -6.62 9.83
N ASN A 79 -8.01 -5.65 9.15
CA ASN A 79 -9.43 -5.65 8.80
C ASN A 79 -9.77 -6.80 7.84
N PHE A 80 -8.93 -7.04 6.83
CA PHE A 80 -9.14 -8.13 5.86
C PHE A 80 -9.06 -9.51 6.53
N LYS A 81 -8.12 -9.69 7.47
CA LYS A 81 -8.06 -10.89 8.31
C LYS A 81 -9.33 -11.05 9.13
N SER A 82 -9.80 -9.98 9.78
CA SER A 82 -11.03 -10.01 10.58
C SER A 82 -12.25 -10.40 9.72
N LEU A 83 -12.42 -9.78 8.55
CA LEU A 83 -13.47 -10.10 7.59
C LEU A 83 -13.40 -11.56 7.15
N THR A 84 -12.22 -12.05 6.78
CA THR A 84 -12.01 -13.44 6.36
C THR A 84 -12.34 -14.41 7.49
N VAL A 85 -11.90 -14.14 8.72
CA VAL A 85 -12.21 -14.97 9.89
C VAL A 85 -13.70 -14.98 10.18
N ASN A 86 -14.36 -13.83 10.09
CA ASN A 86 -15.81 -13.73 10.30
C ASN A 86 -16.57 -14.50 9.22
N ALA A 87 -16.16 -14.41 7.95
CA ALA A 87 -16.75 -15.17 6.86
C ALA A 87 -16.58 -16.69 7.04
N VAL A 88 -15.40 -17.15 7.45
CA VAL A 88 -15.16 -18.58 7.74
C VAL A 88 -16.03 -19.07 8.90
N LYS A 89 -16.27 -18.23 9.91
CA LYS A 89 -17.12 -18.55 11.08
C LYS A 89 -18.61 -18.44 10.80
N MET A 90 -19.01 -17.87 9.67
CA MET A 90 -20.41 -17.70 9.31
C MET A 90 -21.02 -19.08 9.06
N ASP A 91 -22.20 -19.34 9.64
CA ASP A 91 -22.96 -20.54 9.29
C ASP A 91 -23.56 -20.35 7.89
N TRP A 92 -22.90 -20.96 6.92
CA TRP A 92 -23.32 -20.94 5.52
C TRP A 92 -24.51 -21.87 5.26
N LYS A 93 -24.91 -22.68 6.24
CA LYS A 93 -26.13 -23.48 6.18
C LYS A 93 -27.29 -22.51 6.40
N GLY A 94 -27.72 -21.87 5.31
CA GLY A 94 -28.83 -20.93 5.29
C GLY A 94 -30.03 -21.47 6.09
N ASN A 95 -30.70 -20.59 6.81
CA ASN A 95 -31.82 -20.91 7.69
C ASN A 95 -32.86 -21.78 6.95
N LEU A 96 -32.81 -23.11 7.15
CA LEU A 96 -33.75 -24.09 6.58
C LEU A 96 -35.08 -24.08 7.34
N THR A 97 -35.61 -22.89 7.64
CA THR A 97 -36.99 -22.74 8.12
C THR A 97 -37.83 -22.24 6.95
N GLY A 98 -38.28 -23.19 6.15
CA GLY A 98 -39.41 -23.08 5.23
C GLY A 98 -40.44 -24.13 5.60
#